data_AF-A0A822D4K6-F1
#
_entry.id   AF-A0A822D4K6-F1
#
_cell.length_a   1.000
_cell.length_b   1.000
_cell.length_c   1.000
_cell.angle_alpha   90.00
_cell.angle_beta   90.00
_cell.angle_gamma   90.00
#
_symmetry.space_group_name_H-M   'P 1'
#
loop_
_entity.id
_entity.type
_entity.pdbx_description
1 polymer ?
#
loop_
_entity_poly.entity_id
_entity_poly.type
_entity_poly.pdbx_seq_one_letter_code
_entity_poly.pdbx_strand_id
1 'polypeptide(L)'
;MCTSRGELLVIKNAVCLHEEDAGILWKHTDRRLNNPEVRRSRRLVISSIATIENYEYGFFWYLYQDGSIHYEVKMTGILSLGAVPPEQKSSYGSLIATQLFAPYHQHFFNVRLDLAIDGINNTAYMVEAEADPEDAEYNQFHNAFH
;
A
#
# COMPACT_ATOMS: atom_id res chain seq x y z
N MET A 1 -15.63 -18.54 -9.74
CA MET A 1 -14.84 -19.69 -9.24
C MET A 1 -15.66 -20.96 -9.48
N CYS A 2 -15.05 -22.15 -9.35
CA CYS A 2 -15.77 -23.43 -9.45
C CYS A 2 -15.58 -24.27 -8.20
N THR A 3 -16.53 -25.17 -7.93
CA THR A 3 -16.39 -26.20 -6.89
C THR A 3 -15.44 -27.31 -7.36
N SER A 4 -15.07 -28.22 -6.46
CA SER A 4 -14.29 -29.42 -6.80
C SER A 4 -14.97 -30.35 -7.83
N ARG A 5 -16.24 -30.11 -8.15
CA ARG A 5 -17.02 -30.83 -9.18
C ARG A 5 -17.22 -30.02 -10.47
N GLY A 6 -16.60 -28.85 -10.59
CA GLY A 6 -16.73 -27.98 -11.75
C GLY A 6 -18.02 -27.14 -11.80
N GLU A 7 -18.82 -27.15 -10.72
CA GLU A 7 -20.05 -26.36 -10.63
C GLU A 7 -19.72 -24.89 -10.36
N LEU A 8 -20.60 -23.98 -10.77
CA LEU A 8 -20.44 -22.55 -10.51
C LEU A 8 -20.41 -22.26 -8.99
N LEU A 9 -19.32 -21.64 -8.53
CA LEU A 9 -19.21 -21.13 -7.17
C LEU A 9 -19.34 -19.59 -7.20
N VAL A 10 -20.44 -19.10 -6.65
CA VAL A 10 -20.74 -17.67 -6.53
C VAL A 10 -20.43 -17.20 -5.10
N ILE A 11 -19.56 -16.20 -4.97
CA ILE A 11 -19.38 -15.46 -3.73
C ILE A 11 -20.10 -14.12 -3.90
N LYS A 12 -21.20 -13.96 -3.18
CA LYS A 12 -21.98 -12.72 -3.22
C LYS A 12 -21.19 -11.60 -2.54
N ASN A 13 -21.25 -10.40 -3.11
CA ASN A 13 -20.67 -9.19 -2.52
C ASN A 13 -19.16 -9.27 -2.23
N ALA A 14 -18.41 -10.07 -3.02
CA ALA A 14 -16.98 -10.28 -2.83
C ALA A 14 -16.11 -9.03 -3.10
N VAL A 15 -16.61 -8.10 -3.90
CA VAL A 15 -15.94 -6.86 -4.27
C VAL A 15 -16.83 -5.68 -3.90
N CYS A 16 -16.27 -4.71 -3.19
CA CYS A 16 -16.91 -3.44 -2.88
C CYS A 16 -16.34 -2.33 -3.77
N LEU A 17 -17.21 -1.47 -4.28
CA LEU A 17 -16.84 -0.29 -5.04
C LEU A 17 -17.57 0.93 -4.45
N HIS A 18 -16.84 1.97 -4.13
CA HIS A 18 -17.40 3.24 -3.66
C HIS A 18 -16.39 4.38 -3.84
N GLU A 19 -16.87 5.61 -3.82
CA GLU A 19 -16.01 6.79 -3.71
C GLU A 19 -15.92 7.24 -2.25
N GLU A 20 -14.77 7.77 -1.86
CA GLU A 20 -14.61 8.44 -0.57
C GLU A 20 -13.79 9.73 -0.70
N ASP A 21 -14.01 10.64 0.24
CA ASP A 21 -13.22 11.87 0.35
C ASP A 21 -11.79 11.54 0.79
N ALA A 22 -10.81 12.20 0.16
CA ALA A 22 -9.40 12.00 0.42
C ALA A 22 -8.69 13.33 0.77
N GLY A 23 -9.38 14.24 1.46
CA GLY A 23 -8.80 15.49 1.94
C GLY A 23 -8.64 16.55 0.85
N ILE A 24 -7.51 17.27 0.84
CA ILE A 24 -7.22 18.33 -0.14
C ILE A 24 -6.49 17.72 -1.33
N LEU A 25 -7.01 17.96 -2.55
CA LEU A 25 -6.32 17.60 -3.79
C LEU A 25 -5.20 18.60 -4.05
N TRP A 26 -5.56 19.88 -4.06
CA TRP A 26 -4.60 20.97 -4.16
C TRP A 26 -5.16 22.23 -3.51
N LYS A 27 -4.25 23.09 -3.07
CA LYS A 27 -4.55 24.39 -2.48
C LYS A 27 -3.48 25.40 -2.87
N HIS A 28 -3.91 26.62 -3.18
CA HIS A 28 -3.03 27.76 -3.37
C HIS A 28 -3.62 29.01 -2.70
N THR A 29 -2.76 29.90 -2.22
CA THR A 29 -3.19 31.21 -1.71
C THR A 29 -2.20 32.26 -2.17
N ASP A 30 -2.62 33.12 -3.09
CA ASP A 30 -1.82 34.28 -3.48
C ASP A 30 -1.96 35.36 -2.41
N ARG A 31 -0.87 35.63 -1.68
CA ARG A 31 -0.82 36.65 -0.63
C ARG A 31 -1.11 38.06 -1.14
N ARG A 32 -0.91 38.33 -2.44
CA ARG A 32 -1.17 39.64 -3.06
C ARG A 32 -2.65 39.86 -3.34
N LEU A 33 -3.38 38.76 -3.60
CA LEU A 33 -4.80 38.80 -3.98
C LEU A 33 -5.74 38.47 -2.81
N ASN A 34 -5.23 37.95 -1.68
CA ASN A 34 -6.01 37.46 -0.55
C ASN A 34 -7.12 36.47 -0.96
N ASN A 35 -6.92 35.73 -2.05
CA ASN A 35 -7.89 34.81 -2.61
C ASN A 35 -7.36 33.37 -2.54
N PRO A 36 -7.85 32.54 -1.60
CA PRO A 36 -7.47 31.14 -1.52
C PRO A 36 -8.27 30.28 -2.51
N GLU A 37 -7.57 29.40 -3.23
CA GLU A 37 -8.17 28.34 -4.02
C GLU A 37 -7.92 26.98 -3.38
N VAL A 38 -8.98 26.16 -3.29
CA VAL A 38 -8.91 24.80 -2.74
C VAL A 38 -9.76 23.88 -3.61
N ARG A 39 -9.26 22.68 -3.88
CA ARG A 39 -10.07 21.56 -4.40
C ARG A 39 -9.91 20.37 -3.48
N ARG A 40 -11.01 19.68 -3.20
CA ARG A 40 -11.00 18.43 -2.43
C ARG A 40 -10.59 17.27 -3.31
N SER A 41 -9.87 16.32 -2.73
CA SER A 41 -9.55 15.05 -3.37
C SER A 41 -10.64 14.04 -3.06
N ARG A 42 -10.89 13.15 -4.00
CA ARG A 42 -11.75 11.98 -3.86
C ARG A 42 -11.03 10.81 -4.51
N ARG A 43 -11.27 9.61 -4.00
CA ARG A 43 -10.73 8.38 -4.59
C ARG A 43 -11.85 7.37 -4.83
N LEU A 44 -11.80 6.69 -5.96
CA LEU A 44 -12.57 5.47 -6.17
C LEU A 44 -11.83 4.32 -5.47
N VAL A 45 -12.55 3.62 -4.61
CA VAL A 45 -12.07 2.45 -3.88
C VAL A 45 -12.63 1.21 -4.54
N ILE A 46 -11.74 0.27 -4.89
CA ILE A 46 -12.10 -1.08 -5.33
C ILE A 46 -11.44 -2.02 -4.33
N SER A 47 -12.25 -2.77 -3.58
CA SER A 47 -11.72 -3.59 -2.49
C SER A 47 -12.33 -4.97 -2.40
N SER A 48 -11.55 -5.88 -1.81
CA SER A 48 -11.97 -7.22 -1.40
C SER A 48 -11.29 -7.58 -0.08
N ILE A 49 -11.91 -8.45 0.71
CA ILE A 49 -11.33 -8.98 1.95
C ILE A 49 -11.35 -10.49 1.85
N ALA A 50 -10.19 -11.12 2.08
CA ALA A 50 -10.03 -12.56 2.10
C ALA A 50 -9.62 -13.01 3.50
N THR A 51 -10.38 -13.97 4.06
CA THR A 51 -9.96 -14.73 5.23
C THR A 51 -9.19 -15.96 4.77
N ILE A 52 -7.97 -16.13 5.30
CA ILE A 52 -7.15 -17.31 5.09
C ILE A 52 -6.78 -17.82 6.48
N GLU A 53 -7.48 -18.86 6.90
CA GLU A 53 -7.38 -19.41 8.26
C GLU A 53 -7.54 -18.31 9.32
N ASN A 54 -6.48 -17.99 10.05
CA ASN A 54 -6.47 -17.02 11.13
C ASN A 54 -6.31 -15.56 10.67
N TYR A 55 -6.03 -15.29 9.39
CA TYR A 55 -5.73 -13.96 8.88
C TYR A 55 -6.86 -13.38 8.03
N GLU A 56 -7.00 -12.05 8.09
CA GLU A 56 -7.77 -11.27 7.14
C GLU A 56 -6.86 -10.32 6.36
N TYR A 57 -6.91 -10.42 5.03
CA TYR A 57 -6.23 -9.50 4.13
C TYR A 57 -7.27 -8.67 3.37
N GLY A 58 -7.29 -7.37 3.65
CA GLY A 58 -8.03 -6.40 2.86
C GLY A 58 -7.16 -5.84 1.74
N PHE A 59 -7.57 -6.06 0.51
CA PHE A 59 -6.89 -5.55 -0.69
C PHE A 59 -7.66 -4.35 -1.23
N PHE A 60 -7.02 -3.18 -1.25
CA PHE A 60 -7.64 -1.93 -1.68
C PHE A 60 -6.85 -1.32 -2.84
N TRP A 61 -7.56 -1.07 -3.93
CA TRP A 61 -7.08 -0.24 -5.02
C TRP A 61 -7.78 1.11 -4.97
N TYR A 62 -6.98 2.18 -5.02
CA TYR A 62 -7.45 3.55 -5.01
C TYR A 62 -7.07 4.24 -6.31
N LEU A 63 -8.05 4.85 -6.96
CA LEU A 63 -7.86 5.70 -8.13
C LEU A 63 -8.22 7.14 -7.78
N TYR A 64 -7.26 8.05 -7.94
CA TYR A 64 -7.39 9.46 -7.54
C TYR A 64 -7.65 10.36 -8.76
N GLN A 65 -8.15 11.58 -8.49
CA GLN A 65 -8.46 12.58 -9.52
C GLN A 65 -7.24 13.16 -10.23
N ASP A 66 -6.04 13.03 -9.65
CA ASP A 66 -4.76 13.44 -10.23
C ASP A 66 -4.12 12.36 -11.12
N GLY A 67 -4.78 11.20 -11.26
CA GLY A 67 -4.28 10.05 -12.02
C GLY A 67 -3.44 9.06 -11.22
N SER A 68 -3.19 9.33 -9.93
CA SER A 68 -2.43 8.42 -9.07
C SER A 68 -3.19 7.11 -8.83
N ILE A 69 -2.46 5.99 -8.88
CA ILE A 69 -2.95 4.64 -8.54
C ILE A 69 -2.23 4.21 -7.26
N HIS A 70 -2.99 3.83 -6.23
CA HIS A 70 -2.44 3.37 -4.97
C HIS A 70 -3.03 2.00 -4.60
N TYR A 71 -2.15 1.06 -4.29
CA TYR A 71 -2.52 -0.26 -3.76
C TYR A 71 -2.14 -0.35 -2.28
N GLU A 72 -3.11 -0.71 -1.44
CA GLU A 72 -2.92 -0.88 0.00
C GLU A 72 -3.41 -2.27 0.43
N VAL A 73 -2.57 -2.95 1.21
CA VAL A 73 -2.98 -4.19 1.90
C VAL A 73 -3.12 -3.90 3.39
N LYS A 74 -4.33 -4.07 3.90
CA LYS A 74 -4.63 -3.99 5.33
C LYS A 74 -4.62 -5.40 5.90
N MET A 75 -3.63 -5.70 6.74
CA MET A 75 -3.49 -6.99 7.41
C MET A 75 -4.13 -6.91 8.80
N THR A 76 -5.06 -7.80 9.08
CA THR A 76 -5.70 -7.95 10.39
C THR A 76 -6.01 -9.41 10.67
N GLY A 77 -6.85 -9.66 11.67
CA GLY A 77 -7.21 -10.99 12.13
C GLY A 77 -6.48 -11.40 13.39
N ILE A 78 -6.20 -12.70 13.49
CA ILE A 78 -5.59 -13.34 14.66
C ILE A 78 -4.20 -13.81 14.26
N LEU A 79 -3.22 -13.61 15.14
CA LEU A 79 -1.87 -14.12 14.93
C LEU A 79 -1.90 -15.66 14.78
N SER A 80 -1.00 -16.23 13.98
CA SER A 80 -0.71 -17.66 14.05
C SER A 80 0.07 -17.94 15.33
N LEU A 81 -0.36 -18.93 16.12
CA LEU A 81 0.11 -19.13 17.49
C LEU A 81 0.79 -20.47 17.67
N GLY A 82 1.85 -20.45 18.49
CA GLY A 82 2.50 -21.64 19.02
C GLY A 82 2.40 -21.69 20.54
N ALA A 83 2.60 -22.87 21.10
CA ALA A 83 2.74 -23.07 22.54
C ALA A 83 4.21 -22.96 22.95
N VAL A 84 4.48 -22.38 24.12
CA VAL A 84 5.80 -22.36 24.74
C VAL A 84 5.68 -22.86 26.19
N PRO A 85 6.61 -23.70 26.68
CA PRO A 85 6.59 -24.16 28.06
C PRO A 85 6.59 -23.00 29.07
N PRO A 86 6.12 -23.22 30.31
CA PRO A 86 6.20 -22.23 31.37
C PRO A 86 7.62 -21.67 31.48
N GLU A 87 7.71 -20.35 31.68
CA GLU A 87 8.97 -19.61 31.91
C GLU A 87 9.98 -19.64 30.75
N GLN A 88 9.66 -20.26 29.61
CA GLN A 88 10.48 -20.21 28.40
C GLN A 88 10.08 -19.05 27.50
N LYS A 89 11.10 -18.47 26.83
CA LYS A 89 10.94 -17.49 25.76
C LYS A 89 11.54 -18.05 24.47
N SER A 90 10.85 -17.84 23.36
CA SER A 90 11.38 -18.17 22.03
C SER A 90 12.26 -17.02 21.53
N SER A 91 13.39 -17.32 20.91
CA SER A 91 14.19 -16.34 20.16
C SER A 91 13.56 -15.96 18.82
N TYR A 92 12.57 -16.73 18.36
CA TYR A 92 11.95 -16.61 17.03
C TYR A 92 10.47 -16.20 17.10
N GLY A 93 10.04 -15.59 18.20
CA GLY A 93 8.69 -15.09 18.34
C GLY A 93 8.47 -14.32 19.64
N SER A 94 7.33 -13.67 19.74
CA SER A 94 6.95 -12.88 20.92
C SER A 94 5.93 -13.62 21.77
N LEU A 95 6.11 -13.62 23.09
CA LEU A 95 5.10 -14.10 24.02
C LEU A 95 3.94 -13.11 24.05
N ILE A 96 2.72 -13.57 23.78
CA ILE A 96 1.52 -12.72 23.75
C ILE A 96 0.54 -13.02 24.90
N ALA A 97 0.64 -14.20 25.48
CA ALA A 97 -0.04 -14.59 26.71
C ALA A 97 0.75 -15.71 27.40
N THR A 98 0.35 -16.11 28.62
CA THR A 98 0.98 -17.22 29.35
C THR A 98 1.00 -18.49 28.49
N GLN A 99 2.20 -19.02 28.23
CA GLN A 99 2.46 -20.20 27.39
C GLN A 99 2.04 -20.08 25.91
N LEU A 100 1.75 -18.87 25.44
CA LEU A 100 1.30 -18.60 24.08
C LEU A 100 2.22 -17.59 23.40
N PHE A 101 2.86 -17.98 22.31
CA PHE A 101 3.76 -17.11 21.56
C PHE A 101 3.38 -17.03 20.08
N ALA A 102 3.68 -15.90 19.46
CA ALA A 102 3.52 -15.66 18.04
C ALA A 102 4.90 -15.73 17.36
N PRO A 103 5.15 -16.73 16.49
CA PRO A 103 6.38 -16.78 15.70
C PRO A 103 6.53 -15.54 14.80
N TYR A 104 7.76 -15.05 14.67
CA TYR A 104 8.07 -14.02 13.69
C TYR A 104 7.88 -14.59 12.28
N HIS A 105 7.23 -13.81 11.42
CA HIS A 105 6.95 -14.19 10.05
C HIS A 105 6.86 -12.94 9.18
N GLN A 106 6.92 -13.13 7.86
CA GLN A 106 6.85 -12.07 6.88
C GLN A 106 5.67 -12.32 5.95
N HIS A 107 5.10 -11.23 5.43
CA HIS A 107 4.09 -11.25 4.39
C HIS A 107 4.70 -10.60 3.15
N PHE A 108 4.87 -11.39 2.09
CA PHE A 108 5.36 -10.91 0.80
C PHE A 108 4.20 -10.88 -0.19
N PHE A 109 4.02 -9.73 -0.84
CA PHE A 109 3.02 -9.55 -1.89
C PHE A 109 3.72 -9.29 -3.22
N ASN A 110 3.22 -9.91 -4.29
CA ASN A 110 3.66 -9.64 -5.64
C ASN A 110 2.50 -9.03 -6.43
N VAL A 111 2.73 -7.85 -7.00
CA VAL A 111 1.74 -7.15 -7.82
C VAL A 111 2.19 -7.24 -9.27
N ARG A 112 1.38 -7.90 -10.11
CA ARG A 112 1.62 -7.92 -11.56
C ARG A 112 1.03 -6.66 -12.19
N LEU A 113 1.90 -5.77 -12.69
CA LEU A 113 1.51 -4.59 -13.46
C LEU A 113 1.88 -4.81 -14.94
N ASP A 114 0.87 -5.02 -15.76
CA ASP A 114 0.98 -5.12 -17.22
C ASP A 114 0.59 -3.77 -17.80
N LEU A 115 1.59 -2.91 -18.00
CA LEU A 115 1.39 -1.50 -18.28
C LEU A 115 1.32 -1.23 -19.79
N ALA A 116 0.54 -0.20 -20.13
CA ALA A 116 0.45 0.37 -21.47
C ALA A 116 0.50 1.90 -21.38
N ILE A 117 1.61 2.43 -20.84
CA ILE A 117 1.80 3.88 -20.65
C ILE A 117 1.93 4.54 -22.03
N ASP A 118 0.88 5.26 -22.43
CA ASP A 118 0.76 5.88 -23.76
C ASP A 118 0.97 4.91 -24.94
N GLY A 119 0.62 3.64 -24.75
CA GLY A 119 0.81 2.55 -25.71
C GLY A 119 1.58 1.36 -25.14
N ILE A 120 1.81 0.33 -25.96
CA ILE A 120 2.36 -0.96 -25.51
C ILE A 120 3.90 -1.03 -25.48
N ASN A 121 4.58 -0.06 -26.09
CA ASN A 121 6.03 -0.05 -26.19
C ASN A 121 6.62 0.67 -24.98
N ASN A 122 6.65 0.00 -23.83
CA ASN A 122 7.16 0.56 -22.58
C ASN A 122 8.55 0.05 -22.23
N THR A 123 9.30 0.83 -21.46
CA THR A 123 10.59 0.45 -20.85
C THR A 123 10.57 0.88 -19.39
N ALA A 124 11.14 0.06 -18.51
CA ALA A 124 11.33 0.43 -17.12
C ALA A 124 12.72 1.04 -16.92
N TYR A 125 12.81 2.08 -16.09
CA TYR A 125 14.07 2.65 -15.63
C TYR A 125 13.96 2.96 -14.14
N MET A 126 15.10 2.96 -13.46
CA MET A 126 15.23 3.32 -12.05
C MET A 126 15.66 4.78 -11.97
N VAL A 127 15.10 5.52 -11.02
CA VAL A 127 15.48 6.91 -10.73
C VAL A 127 15.93 6.96 -9.29
N GLU A 128 17.12 7.51 -9.07
CA GLU A 128 17.71 7.77 -7.76
C GLU A 128 18.07 9.25 -7.70
N ALA A 129 17.91 9.85 -6.52
CA ALA A 129 18.34 11.22 -6.29
C ALA A 129 19.80 11.21 -5.82
N GLU A 130 20.64 11.98 -6.48
CA GLU A 130 22.09 12.02 -6.21
C GLU A 130 22.52 13.45 -5.91
N ALA A 131 23.35 13.62 -4.87
CA ALA A 131 23.97 14.90 -4.61
C ALA A 131 25.02 15.20 -5.69
N ASP A 132 25.04 16.45 -6.18
CA ASP A 132 26.06 16.86 -7.13
C ASP A 132 27.44 16.89 -6.44
N PRO A 133 28.53 16.62 -7.18
CA PRO A 133 29.87 16.74 -6.63
C PRO A 133 30.12 18.11 -5.99
N GLU A 134 30.97 18.12 -4.97
CA GLU A 134 31.46 19.38 -4.42
C GLU A 134 32.30 20.10 -5.48
N ASP A 135 31.88 21.31 -5.85
CA ASP A 135 32.55 22.09 -6.87
C ASP A 135 32.52 23.58 -6.49
N ALA A 136 33.70 24.19 -6.36
CA ALA A 136 33.85 25.57 -5.92
C ALA A 136 33.47 26.62 -7.00
N GLU A 137 33.17 26.20 -8.22
CA GLU A 137 32.70 27.07 -9.31
C GLU A 137 31.20 26.86 -9.57
N TYR A 138 30.75 25.60 -9.64
CA TYR A 138 29.41 25.24 -10.09
C TYR A 138 28.45 24.79 -8.97
N ASN A 139 28.95 24.42 -7.78
CA ASN A 139 28.15 23.99 -6.62
C ASN A 139 28.72 24.57 -5.30
N GLN A 140 28.97 25.88 -5.29
CA GLN A 140 29.66 26.59 -4.20
C GLN A 140 29.03 26.45 -2.82
N PHE A 141 27.73 26.18 -2.77
CA PHE A 141 26.97 26.05 -1.52
C PHE A 141 26.59 24.60 -1.19
N HIS A 142 27.11 23.63 -1.97
CA HIS A 142 26.93 22.19 -1.74
C HIS A 142 25.46 21.78 -1.59
N ASN A 143 24.58 22.41 -2.36
CA ASN A 143 23.13 22.24 -2.25
C ASN A 143 22.49 21.72 -3.53
N ALA A 144 23.28 21.48 -4.58
CA ALA A 144 22.81 20.90 -5.82
C ALA A 144 22.67 19.37 -5.72
N PHE A 145 21.65 18.84 -6.40
CA PHE A 145 21.34 17.42 -6.55
C PHE A 145 20.53 17.24 -7.84
N HIS A 146 20.48 16.01 -8.35
CA HIS A 146 19.69 15.63 -9.52
C HIS A 146 18.91 14.34 -9.29
#